data_AF-A0A850JCI3-F1
#
_entry.id   AF-A0A850JCI3-F1
#
_cell.length_a   1.000
_cell.length_b   1.000
_cell.length_c   1.000
_cell.angle_alpha   90.00
_cell.angle_beta   90.00
_cell.angle_gamma   90.00
#
_symmetry.space_group_name_H-M   'P 1'
#
loop_
_entity.id
_entity.type
_entity.pdbx_description
1 polymer ?
#
loop_
_entity_poly.entity_id
_entity_poly.type
_entity_poly.pdbx_seq_one_letter_code
_entity_poly.pdbx_strand_id
1 'polypeptide(L)'
;MEAPLAAAIGAGIDIGDPRPRLVVDIGAGIVEMAVVMRGRVHSARSVQYVPDRQAGHTVPRLPEHVRERVAAGVHHLLADLPVPLRRTARDGGLLLTGGGARLPSLPGRLTAEMSLTVTIAPDPARATIRGLAHACRSPDVWRLTSA
;
A
#
# COMPACT_ATOMS: atom_id res chain seq x y z
N MET A 1 15.41 -2.83 -3.95
CA MET A 1 14.22 -2.03 -3.62
C MET A 1 13.02 -2.97 -3.52
N GLU A 2 12.27 -2.89 -2.42
CA GLU A 2 11.06 -3.69 -2.21
C GLU A 2 9.86 -3.12 -2.98
N ALA A 3 8.89 -3.96 -3.33
CA ALA A 3 7.74 -3.57 -4.15
C ALA A 3 6.87 -2.47 -3.52
N PRO A 4 6.56 -2.47 -2.20
CA PRO A 4 5.77 -1.40 -1.58
C PRO A 4 6.48 -0.04 -1.61
N LEU A 5 7.81 -0.02 -1.48
CA LEU A 5 8.61 1.20 -1.59
C LEU A 5 8.59 1.73 -3.02
N ALA A 6 8.78 0.86 -4.02
CA ALA A 6 8.64 1.24 -5.42
C ALA A 6 7.23 1.77 -5.73
N ALA A 7 6.18 1.11 -5.24
CA ALA A 7 4.82 1.57 -5.42
C ALA A 7 4.58 2.95 -4.78
N ALA A 8 5.13 3.21 -3.60
CA ALA A 8 5.08 4.52 -2.94
C ALA A 8 5.72 5.62 -3.82
N ILE A 9 6.94 5.36 -4.33
CA ILE A 9 7.65 6.29 -5.23
C ILE A 9 6.81 6.58 -6.48
N GLY A 10 6.29 5.53 -7.12
CA GLY A 10 5.47 5.70 -8.33
C GLY A 10 4.14 6.38 -8.06
N ALA A 11 3.60 6.28 -6.84
CA ALA A 11 2.42 7.02 -6.42
C ALA A 11 2.71 8.48 -6.05
N GLY A 12 3.98 8.92 -6.09
CA GLY A 12 4.39 10.30 -5.81
C GLY A 12 4.60 10.59 -4.33
N ILE A 13 4.76 9.56 -3.49
CA ILE A 13 5.14 9.76 -2.09
C ILE A 13 6.58 10.25 -2.01
N ASP A 14 6.80 11.33 -1.26
CA ASP A 14 8.15 11.72 -0.85
C ASP A 14 8.69 10.70 0.16
N ILE A 15 9.54 9.80 -0.34
CA ILE A 15 10.15 8.75 0.48
C ILE A 15 11.23 9.29 1.43
N GLY A 16 11.72 10.52 1.24
CA GLY A 16 12.67 11.17 2.15
C GLY A 16 12.01 11.65 3.44
N ASP A 17 10.69 11.83 3.44
CA ASP A 17 9.91 12.26 4.59
C ASP A 17 10.10 11.27 5.78
N PRO A 18 10.46 11.76 6.99
CA PRO A 18 10.58 10.90 8.16
C PRO A 18 9.22 10.43 8.70
N ARG A 19 8.10 10.98 8.23
CA ARG A 19 6.76 10.57 8.65
C ARG A 19 6.37 9.24 8.00
N PRO A 20 5.81 8.28 8.77
CA PRO A 20 5.37 7.00 8.23
C PRO A 20 4.23 7.18 7.22
N ARG A 21 4.31 6.43 6.11
CA ARG A 21 3.27 6.32 5.09
C ARG A 21 2.82 4.88 4.98
N LEU A 22 1.51 4.62 5.17
CA LEU A 22 0.93 3.31 4.95
C LEU A 22 0.66 3.13 3.46
N VAL A 23 1.17 2.04 2.88
CA VAL A 23 0.99 1.68 1.48
C VAL A 23 0.42 0.27 1.42
N VAL A 24 -0.65 0.08 0.67
CA VAL A 24 -1.25 -1.23 0.40
C VAL A 24 -1.34 -1.43 -1.11
N ASP A 25 -0.59 -2.39 -1.62
CA ASP A 25 -0.61 -2.81 -3.02
C ASP A 25 -1.47 -4.07 -3.18
N ILE A 26 -2.54 -3.97 -3.95
CA ILE A 26 -3.45 -5.09 -4.23
C ILE A 26 -3.18 -5.59 -5.65
N GLY A 27 -2.37 -6.64 -5.73
CA GLY A 27 -2.04 -7.34 -6.96
C GLY A 27 -3.09 -8.38 -7.37
N ALA A 28 -2.73 -9.26 -8.30
CA ALA A 28 -3.64 -10.28 -8.85
C ALA A 28 -3.87 -11.48 -7.92
N GLY A 29 -3.09 -11.65 -6.86
CA GLY A 29 -3.22 -12.76 -5.91
C GLY A 29 -2.44 -12.56 -4.61
N ILE A 30 -1.88 -11.36 -4.44
CA ILE A 30 -1.18 -10.95 -3.23
C ILE A 30 -1.59 -9.52 -2.91
N VAL A 31 -1.83 -9.27 -1.64
CA VAL A 31 -1.88 -7.93 -1.07
C VAL A 31 -0.61 -7.72 -0.27
N GLU A 32 0.16 -6.70 -0.61
CA GLU A 32 1.33 -6.27 0.17
C GLU A 32 0.99 -5.00 0.93
N MET A 33 1.31 -4.97 2.22
CA MET A 33 1.04 -3.84 3.11
C MET A 33 2.35 -3.44 3.75
N ALA A 34 2.66 -2.15 3.78
CA ALA A 34 3.91 -1.67 4.35
C ALA A 34 3.78 -0.28 4.98
N VAL A 35 4.66 -0.01 5.94
CA VAL A 35 5.02 1.35 6.37
C VAL A 35 6.29 1.75 5.64
N VAL A 36 6.23 2.84 4.88
CA VAL A 36 7.39 3.45 4.23
C VAL A 36 7.76 4.75 4.94
N MET A 37 9.05 4.93 5.22
CA MET A 37 9.62 6.19 5.75
C MET A 37 11.14 6.18 5.61
N ARG A 38 11.76 7.36 5.46
CA ARG A 38 13.24 7.50 5.34
C ARG A 38 13.85 6.58 4.28
N GLY A 39 13.22 6.51 3.11
CA GLY A 39 13.70 5.76 1.95
C GLY A 39 13.57 4.24 2.08
N ARG A 40 12.92 3.73 3.13
CA ARG A 40 12.91 2.30 3.46
C ARG A 40 11.52 1.78 3.81
N VAL A 41 11.36 0.46 3.74
CA VAL A 41 10.25 -0.25 4.37
C VAL A 41 10.60 -0.46 5.85
N HIS A 42 9.80 0.11 6.74
CA HIS A 42 9.97 -0.05 8.19
C HIS A 42 9.40 -1.36 8.69
N SER A 43 8.19 -1.70 8.24
CA SER A 43 7.52 -2.98 8.51
C SER A 43 6.62 -3.32 7.35
N ALA A 44 6.43 -4.62 7.10
CA ALA A 44 5.58 -5.13 6.04
C ALA A 44 4.78 -6.35 6.49
N ARG A 45 3.66 -6.60 5.81
CA ARG A 45 2.82 -7.78 5.91
C ARG A 45 2.27 -8.12 4.52
N SER A 46 1.93 -9.38 4.29
CA SER A 46 1.29 -9.78 3.03
C SER A 46 0.17 -10.79 3.24
N VAL A 47 -0.78 -10.79 2.32
CA VAL A 47 -1.88 -11.76 2.26
C VAL A 47 -1.94 -12.33 0.85
N GLN A 48 -1.63 -13.61 0.71
CA GLN A 48 -1.91 -14.35 -0.51
C GLN A 48 -3.38 -14.75 -0.55
N TYR A 49 -3.98 -14.67 -1.74
CA TYR A 49 -5.37 -15.03 -1.95
C TYR A 49 -5.62 -15.47 -3.39
N VAL A 50 -6.71 -16.21 -3.58
CA VAL A 50 -7.24 -16.51 -4.90
C VAL A 50 -8.34 -15.50 -5.20
N PRO A 51 -8.28 -14.76 -6.32
CA PRO A 51 -9.36 -13.86 -6.71
C PRO A 51 -10.67 -14.61 -6.83
N ASP A 52 -11.72 -14.10 -6.17
CA ASP A 52 -13.05 -14.64 -6.36
C ASP A 52 -13.60 -14.16 -7.71
N ARG A 53 -13.85 -15.13 -8.59
CA ARG A 53 -14.55 -14.95 -9.86
C ARG A 53 -15.89 -15.67 -9.77
N GLN A 54 -16.85 -15.03 -9.11
CA GLN A 54 -18.21 -15.55 -9.06
C GLN A 54 -18.84 -15.55 -10.45
N ALA A 55 -19.46 -16.68 -10.83
CA ALA A 55 -20.25 -16.76 -12.06
C ALA A 55 -21.32 -15.65 -12.08
N GLY A 56 -21.36 -14.87 -13.17
CA GLY A 56 -22.28 -13.73 -13.33
C GLY A 56 -21.73 -12.38 -12.89
N HIS A 57 -20.53 -12.30 -12.29
CA HIS A 57 -19.87 -11.03 -12.00
C HIS A 57 -18.69 -10.79 -12.96
N THR A 58 -18.78 -9.74 -13.77
CA THR A 58 -17.74 -9.40 -14.76
C THR A 58 -16.46 -8.84 -14.13
N VAL A 59 -16.55 -8.35 -12.88
CA VAL A 59 -15.45 -7.70 -12.17
C VAL A 59 -15.07 -8.55 -10.95
N PRO A 60 -13.77 -8.90 -10.76
CA PRO A 60 -13.33 -9.63 -9.59
C PRO A 60 -13.57 -8.85 -8.31
N ARG A 61 -13.70 -9.54 -7.18
CA ARG A 61 -13.79 -8.91 -5.86
C ARG A 61 -12.66 -9.40 -4.97
N LEU A 62 -12.27 -8.54 -4.02
CA LEU A 62 -11.43 -8.98 -2.92
C LEU A 62 -12.33 -9.79 -1.96
N PRO A 63 -12.05 -11.09 -1.72
CA PRO A 63 -12.86 -11.89 -0.82
C PRO A 63 -12.93 -11.27 0.58
N GLU A 64 -14.05 -11.45 1.27
CA GLU A 64 -14.28 -10.85 2.59
C GLU A 64 -13.19 -11.18 3.61
N HIS A 65 -12.87 -12.47 3.75
CA HIS A 65 -11.80 -12.92 4.64
C HIS A 65 -10.43 -12.32 4.29
N VAL A 66 -10.18 -11.99 3.02
CA VAL A 66 -8.93 -11.31 2.62
C VAL A 66 -8.96 -9.86 3.09
N ARG A 67 -10.10 -9.19 2.90
CA ARG A 67 -10.30 -7.80 3.32
C ARG A 67 -10.11 -7.63 4.83
N GLU A 68 -10.69 -8.53 5.62
CA GLU A 68 -10.50 -8.58 7.08
C GLU A 68 -9.03 -8.78 7.47
N ARG A 69 -8.32 -9.66 6.76
CA ARG A 69 -6.88 -9.86 6.97
C ARG A 69 -6.05 -8.65 6.58
N VAL A 70 -6.46 -7.89 5.56
CA VAL A 70 -5.81 -6.62 5.20
C VAL A 70 -6.04 -5.59 6.31
N ALA A 71 -7.26 -5.44 6.83
CA ALA A 71 -7.55 -4.56 7.96
C ALA A 71 -6.72 -4.93 9.20
N ALA A 72 -6.71 -6.21 9.58
CA ALA A 72 -5.88 -6.71 10.67
C ALA A 72 -4.37 -6.51 10.44
N GLY A 73 -3.91 -6.65 9.20
CA GLY A 73 -2.53 -6.39 8.81
C GLY A 73 -2.14 -4.93 8.98
N VAL A 74 -3.00 -4.00 8.54
CA VAL A 74 -2.80 -2.55 8.72
C VAL A 74 -2.80 -2.16 10.19
N HIS A 75 -3.69 -2.74 11.02
CA HIS A 75 -3.66 -2.53 12.46
C HIS A 75 -2.37 -3.03 13.11
N HIS A 76 -1.82 -4.16 12.66
CA HIS A 76 -0.51 -4.63 13.10
C HIS A 76 0.62 -3.69 12.69
N LEU A 77 0.64 -3.20 11.44
CA LEU A 77 1.64 -2.23 10.99
C LEU A 77 1.63 -0.95 11.84
N LEU A 78 0.44 -0.47 12.20
CA LEU A 78 0.28 0.65 13.12
C LEU A 78 0.76 0.33 14.54
N ALA A 79 0.61 -0.91 15.00
CA ALA A 79 1.07 -1.34 16.32
C ALA A 79 2.61 -1.50 16.36
N ASP A 80 3.23 -1.93 15.27
CA ASP A 80 4.69 -2.07 15.15
C ASP A 80 5.41 -0.71 15.19
N LEU A 81 4.72 0.38 14.83
CA LEU A 81 5.29 1.72 14.90
C LEU A 81 5.51 2.17 16.36
N PRO A 82 6.60 2.93 16.63
CA PRO A 82 6.77 3.64 17.89
C PRO A 82 5.55 4.52 18.19
N VAL A 83 5.13 4.56 19.46
CA VAL A 83 3.93 5.30 19.92
C VAL A 83 3.84 6.73 19.34
N PRO A 84 4.92 7.55 19.32
CA PRO A 84 4.85 8.91 18.78
C PRO A 84 4.52 8.99 17.28
N LEU A 85 4.79 7.92 16.52
CA LEU A 85 4.58 7.88 15.07
C LEU A 85 3.22 7.30 14.68
N ARG A 86 2.53 6.60 15.58
CA ARG A 86 1.25 5.93 15.29
C ARG A 86 0.18 6.93 14.85
N ARG A 87 0.04 8.05 15.56
CA ARG A 87 -0.94 9.11 15.22
C ARG A 87 -0.62 9.71 13.85
N THR A 88 0.64 10.05 13.60
CA THR A 88 1.09 10.58 12.31
C THR A 88 0.81 9.62 11.16
N ALA A 89 1.01 8.31 11.34
CA ALA A 89 0.67 7.31 10.34
C ALA A 89 -0.83 7.25 10.06
N ARG A 90 -1.66 7.33 11.12
CA ARG A 90 -3.13 7.35 10.97
C ARG A 90 -3.62 8.61 10.26
N ASP A 91 -3.13 9.78 10.68
CA ASP A 91 -3.48 11.08 10.11
C ASP A 91 -3.05 11.17 8.63
N GLY A 92 -1.92 10.54 8.28
CA GLY A 92 -1.43 10.44 6.92
C GLY A 92 -2.28 9.54 6.00
N GLY A 93 -3.16 8.72 6.58
CA GLY A 93 -4.00 7.77 5.86
C GLY A 93 -3.24 6.62 5.20
N LEU A 94 -3.98 5.84 4.43
CA LEU A 94 -3.50 4.69 3.68
C LEU A 94 -3.54 5.00 2.19
N LEU A 95 -2.43 4.78 1.50
CA LEU A 95 -2.32 4.85 0.06
C LEU A 95 -2.58 3.46 -0.55
N LEU A 96 -3.60 3.36 -1.39
CA LEU A 96 -3.97 2.14 -2.09
C LEU A 96 -3.41 2.14 -3.51
N THR A 97 -2.71 1.07 -3.86
CA THR A 97 -2.07 0.86 -5.16
C THR A 97 -2.35 -0.56 -5.68
N GLY A 98 -1.90 -0.85 -6.90
CA GLY A 98 -2.09 -2.12 -7.57
C GLY A 98 -3.34 -2.14 -8.45
N GLY A 99 -3.46 -3.17 -9.28
CA GLY A 99 -4.63 -3.34 -10.16
C GLY A 99 -5.94 -3.44 -9.36
N GLY A 100 -5.89 -4.07 -8.18
CA GLY A 100 -7.03 -4.23 -7.30
C GLY A 100 -7.49 -2.94 -6.59
N ALA A 101 -6.69 -1.87 -6.61
CA ALA A 101 -7.09 -0.59 -6.00
C ALA A 101 -8.35 0.03 -6.64
N ARG A 102 -8.61 -0.29 -7.91
CA ARG A 102 -9.76 0.20 -8.68
C ARG A 102 -11.00 -0.68 -8.54
N LEU A 103 -10.96 -1.73 -7.72
CA LEU A 103 -12.13 -2.58 -7.51
C LEU A 103 -13.29 -1.76 -6.93
N PRO A 104 -14.50 -1.87 -7.51
CA PRO A 104 -15.65 -1.08 -7.06
C PRO A 104 -15.91 -1.26 -5.57
N SER A 105 -16.23 -0.16 -4.88
CA SER A 105 -16.54 -0.12 -3.44
C SER A 105 -15.39 -0.52 -2.48
N LEU A 106 -14.25 -1.01 -2.97
CA LEU A 106 -13.17 -1.46 -2.11
C LEU A 106 -12.58 -0.33 -1.25
N PRO A 107 -12.23 0.86 -1.79
CA PRO A 107 -11.68 1.95 -0.98
C PRO A 107 -12.63 2.40 0.14
N GLY A 108 -13.93 2.51 -0.17
CA GLY A 108 -14.95 2.88 0.82
C GLY A 108 -15.11 1.83 1.92
N ARG A 109 -15.10 0.54 1.56
CA ARG A 109 -15.14 -0.56 2.53
C ARG A 109 -13.91 -0.59 3.44
N LEU A 110 -12.71 -0.46 2.86
CA LEU A 110 -11.47 -0.39 3.65
C LEU A 110 -11.44 0.83 4.57
N THR A 111 -11.95 1.98 4.11
CA THR A 111 -12.09 3.19 4.93
C THR A 111 -12.96 2.92 6.15
N ALA A 112 -14.13 2.31 5.96
CA ALA A 112 -15.06 1.98 7.04
C ALA A 112 -14.47 0.97 8.03
N GLU A 113 -13.81 -0.07 7.54
CA GLU A 113 -13.24 -1.13 8.37
C GLU A 113 -12.02 -0.66 9.17
N MET A 114 -11.15 0.17 8.58
CA MET A 114 -9.89 0.57 9.22
C MET A 114 -10.00 1.86 10.03
N SER A 115 -11.08 2.63 9.87
CA SER A 115 -11.22 3.98 10.43
C SER A 115 -10.04 4.90 10.03
N LEU A 116 -9.60 4.79 8.77
CA LEU A 116 -8.51 5.56 8.17
C LEU A 116 -8.95 6.10 6.81
N THR A 117 -8.46 7.28 6.44
CA THR A 117 -8.60 7.79 5.08
C THR A 117 -7.85 6.88 4.11
N VAL A 118 -8.56 6.27 3.16
CA VAL A 118 -7.96 5.48 2.08
C VAL A 118 -7.95 6.33 0.80
N THR A 119 -6.76 6.59 0.26
CA THR A 119 -6.56 7.33 -0.99
C THR A 119 -6.03 6.41 -2.07
N ILE A 120 -6.60 6.44 -3.27
CA ILE A 120 -6.10 5.66 -4.41
C ILE A 120 -4.97 6.44 -5.09
N ALA A 121 -3.85 5.77 -5.40
CA ALA A 121 -2.78 6.36 -6.19
C ALA A 121 -3.26 6.79 -7.60
N PRO A 122 -2.69 7.83 -8.24
CA PRO A 122 -3.17 8.32 -9.54
C PRO A 122 -3.15 7.28 -10.68
N ASP A 123 -2.12 6.43 -10.75
CA ASP A 123 -2.06 5.25 -11.62
C ASP A 123 -1.66 4.01 -10.81
N PRO A 124 -2.60 3.42 -10.06
CA PRO A 124 -2.29 2.42 -9.05
C PRO A 124 -1.78 1.12 -9.69
N ALA A 125 -2.29 0.76 -10.88
CA ALA A 125 -1.86 -0.43 -11.60
C ALA A 125 -0.41 -0.35 -12.10
N ARG A 126 0.15 0.86 -12.23
CA ARG A 126 1.53 1.08 -12.70
C ARG A 126 2.42 1.72 -11.63
N ALA A 127 1.97 1.85 -10.39
CA ALA A 127 2.76 2.55 -9.38
C ALA A 127 4.14 1.89 -9.18
N THR A 128 4.18 0.56 -9.03
CA THR A 128 5.45 -0.17 -8.83
C THR A 128 6.42 0.03 -10.00
N ILE A 129 5.96 -0.17 -11.26
CA ILE A 129 6.82 -0.01 -12.43
C ILE A 129 7.26 1.45 -12.62
N ARG A 130 6.39 2.43 -12.33
CA ARG A 130 6.72 3.85 -12.40
C ARG A 130 7.75 4.24 -11.35
N GLY A 131 7.63 3.72 -10.13
CA GLY A 131 8.60 3.99 -9.07
C GLY A 131 9.96 3.37 -9.34
N LEU A 132 10.00 2.12 -9.83
CA LEU A 132 11.25 1.51 -10.29
C LEU A 132 11.89 2.33 -11.42
N ALA A 133 11.10 2.71 -12.44
CA ALA A 133 11.59 3.52 -13.54
C ALA A 133 12.12 4.89 -13.07
N HIS A 134 11.48 5.51 -12.07
CA HIS A 134 11.95 6.75 -11.47
C HIS A 134 13.27 6.56 -10.71
N ALA A 135 13.37 5.53 -9.87
CA ALA A 135 14.57 5.22 -9.12
C ALA A 135 15.78 4.93 -10.04
N CYS A 136 15.58 4.16 -11.11
CA CYS A 136 16.65 3.88 -12.08
C CYS A 136 17.16 5.12 -12.82
N ARG A 137 16.35 6.19 -12.93
CA ARG A 137 16.72 7.43 -13.62
C ARG A 137 17.14 8.55 -12.65
N SER A 138 17.04 8.32 -11.35
CA SER A 138 17.32 9.31 -10.31
C SER A 138 18.35 8.76 -9.32
N PRO A 139 19.63 9.13 -9.47
CA PRO A 139 20.69 8.70 -8.57
C PRO A 139 20.41 9.03 -7.10
N ASP A 140 19.74 10.16 -6.83
CA ASP A 140 19.38 10.57 -5.46
C ASP A 140 18.35 9.63 -4.83
N VAL A 141 17.28 9.32 -5.57
CA VAL A 141 16.27 8.36 -5.12
C VAL A 141 16.88 6.97 -4.95
N TRP A 142 17.72 6.55 -5.91
CA TRP A 142 18.41 5.27 -5.80
C TRP A 142 19.26 5.18 -4.53
N ARG A 143 20.06 6.22 -4.23
CA ARG A 143 20.86 6.29 -3.00
C ARG A 143 20.00 6.26 -1.74
N LEU A 144 18.91 7.03 -1.69
CA LEU A 144 17.99 7.06 -0.55
C LEU A 144 17.42 5.68 -0.21
N THR A 145 17.19 4.85 -1.23
CA THR A 145 16.59 3.51 -1.07
C THR A 145 17.61 2.37 -0.91
N SER A 146 18.90 2.69 -1.03
CA SER A 146 20.01 1.72 -0.96
C SER A 146 20.86 1.86 0.29
N ALA A 147 20.63 2.92 1.09
CA ALA A 147 21.21 3.12 2.41
C ALA A 147 20.51 2.24 3.46
#